data_AF-A0A8W8JC43-F1
#
_entry.id   AF-A0A8W8JC43-F1
#
_cell.length_a   1.000
_cell.length_b   1.000
_cell.length_c   1.000
_cell.angle_alpha   90.00
_cell.angle_beta   90.00
_cell.angle_gamma   90.00
#
_symmetry.space_group_name_H-M   'P 1'
#
loop_
_entity.id
_entity.type
_entity.pdbx_description
1 polymer ?
#
loop_
_entity_poly.entity_id
_entity_poly.type
_entity_poly.pdbx_seq_one_letter_code
_entity_poly.pdbx_strand_id
1 'polypeptide(L)' 'KASLYAQGKRRYDRKQSGFGGQTKVIFRKKAKITRKIVLRLECTECKYRKQLAIKRCKHFELGGEKKRKGQMIMF' A
#
# COMPACT_ATOMS: atom_id res chain seq x y z
N LYS A 1 3.66 7.17 7.88
CA LYS A 1 3.16 7.44 9.26
C LYS A 1 1.85 8.24 9.14
N ALA A 2 0.83 7.92 9.92
CA ALA A 2 -0.41 8.71 9.93
C ALA A 2 -0.20 10.00 10.76
N SER A 3 -0.69 11.14 10.26
CA SER A 3 -0.63 12.42 10.98
C SER A 3 -1.75 12.52 12.01
N LEU A 4 -1.42 12.93 13.25
CA LEU A 4 -2.40 13.15 14.33
C LEU A 4 -3.20 14.45 14.15
N TYR A 5 -2.61 15.43 13.45
CA TYR A 5 -3.18 16.77 13.31
C TYR A 5 -4.18 16.90 12.15
N ALA A 6 -4.30 15.85 11.34
CA ALA A 6 -5.31 15.77 10.28
C ALA A 6 -6.72 15.94 10.87
N GLN A 7 -7.56 16.71 10.21
CA GLN A 7 -8.90 17.07 10.70
C GLN A 7 -9.74 15.84 11.11
N GLY A 8 -9.66 14.76 10.32
CA GLY A 8 -10.38 13.51 10.61
C GLY A 8 -9.94 12.83 11.90
N LYS A 9 -8.63 12.84 12.20
CA LYS A 9 -8.08 12.26 13.43
C LYS A 9 -8.45 13.11 14.65
N ARG A 10 -8.30 14.44 14.58
CA ARG A 10 -8.77 15.37 15.62
C ARG A 10 -10.25 15.18 15.97
N ARG A 11 -11.10 15.03 14.95
CA ARG A 11 -12.53 14.77 15.13
C ARG A 11 -12.79 13.40 15.76
N TYR A 12 -12.08 12.36 15.32
CA TYR A 12 -12.22 11.00 15.86
C TYR A 12 -11.83 10.96 17.34
N ASP A 13 -10.69 11.56 17.70
CA ASP A 13 -10.19 11.56 19.08
C ASP A 13 -11.12 12.33 20.02
N ARG A 14 -11.63 13.49 19.60
CA ARG A 14 -12.66 14.23 20.34
C ARG A 14 -13.98 13.46 20.47
N LYS A 15 -14.34 12.66 19.46
CA LYS A 15 -15.56 11.83 19.55
C LYS A 15 -15.36 10.65 20.49
N GLN A 16 -14.14 10.11 20.56
CA GLN A 16 -13.79 8.93 21.32
C GLN A 16 -13.52 9.22 22.82
N SER A 17 -13.30 10.49 23.20
CA SER A 17 -13.07 10.88 24.59
C SER A 17 -14.32 10.72 25.46
N GLY A 18 -14.14 10.34 26.72
CA GLY A 18 -15.23 10.15 27.68
C GLY A 18 -15.73 8.69 27.73
N PHE A 19 -16.95 8.51 28.22
CA PHE A 19 -17.60 7.20 28.34
C PHE A 19 -18.42 6.88 27.07
N GLY A 20 -18.77 5.60 26.88
CA GLY A 20 -19.58 5.15 25.73
C GLY A 20 -18.84 4.26 24.71
N GLY A 21 -17.58 3.93 24.97
CA GLY A 21 -16.84 2.92 24.22
C GLY A 21 -16.48 3.32 22.78
N GLN A 22 -16.49 2.35 21.86
CA GLN A 22 -16.02 2.55 20.49
C GLN A 22 -17.05 3.31 19.63
N THR A 23 -16.70 4.53 19.18
CA THR A 23 -17.67 5.44 18.52
C THR A 23 -17.74 5.38 16.99
N LYS A 24 -16.84 4.63 16.33
CA LYS A 24 -16.87 4.36 14.88
C LYS A 24 -16.67 2.87 14.61
N VAL A 25 -17.27 2.42 13.51
CA VAL A 25 -17.22 1.02 13.09
C VAL A 25 -15.77 0.55 12.81
N ILE A 26 -15.46 -0.65 13.30
CA ILE A 26 -14.21 -1.34 13.01
C ILE A 26 -14.50 -2.40 11.94
N PHE A 27 -13.81 -2.32 10.80
CA PHE A 27 -13.97 -3.30 9.73
C PHE A 27 -13.29 -4.63 10.10
N ARG A 28 -14.07 -5.72 10.18
CA ARG A 28 -13.58 -7.05 10.57
C ARG A 28 -13.50 -8.07 9.43
N LYS A 29 -14.22 -7.87 8.32
CA LYS A 29 -14.39 -8.88 7.26
C LYS A 29 -13.46 -8.66 6.06
N LYS A 30 -12.15 -8.89 6.23
CA LYS A 30 -11.18 -8.71 5.14
C LYS A 30 -11.19 -9.91 4.17
N ALA A 31 -11.63 -9.67 2.92
CA ALA A 31 -11.66 -10.71 1.88
C ALA A 31 -10.46 -10.69 0.92
N LYS A 32 -9.87 -9.53 0.64
CA LYS A 32 -8.80 -9.42 -0.36
C LYS A 32 -7.45 -9.86 0.24
N ILE A 33 -6.83 -10.85 -0.41
CA ILE A 33 -5.51 -11.39 -0.03
C ILE A 33 -4.35 -10.54 -0.56
N THR A 34 -4.49 -9.96 -1.75
CA THR A 34 -3.47 -9.12 -2.40
C THR A 34 -3.85 -7.64 -2.37
N ARG A 35 -2.92 -6.76 -2.75
CA ARG A 35 -3.15 -5.32 -2.91
C ARG A 35 -2.79 -4.90 -4.34
N LYS A 36 -3.26 -3.74 -4.78
CA LYS A 36 -2.71 -3.11 -6.00
C LYS A 36 -1.38 -2.49 -5.60
N ILE A 37 -0.32 -2.85 -6.30
CA ILE A 37 1.01 -2.29 -6.08
C ILE A 37 1.08 -0.98 -6.86
N VAL A 38 1.64 0.06 -6.24
CA VAL A 38 1.83 1.36 -6.87
C VAL A 38 3.33 1.61 -6.95
N LEU A 39 3.82 1.81 -8.17
CA LEU A 39 5.21 2.17 -8.44
C LEU A 39 5.36 3.68 -8.28
N ARG A 40 6.46 4.07 -7.64
CA ARG A 40 6.89 5.47 -7.54
C ARG A 40 8.02 5.68 -8.54
N LEU A 41 7.68 6.31 -9.66
CA LEU A 41 8.64 6.64 -10.71
C LEU A 41 9.20 8.02 -10.43
N GLU A 42 10.51 8.14 -10.33
CA GLU A 42 11.21 9.43 -10.17
C GLU A 42 11.98 9.72 -11.45
N CYS A 43 11.80 10.92 -12.01
CA CYS A 43 12.58 11.39 -13.15
C CYS A 43 14.05 11.57 -12.72
N THR A 44 14.97 11.01 -13.49
CA THR A 44 16.41 11.09 -13.21
C THR A 44 16.94 12.51 -13.24
N GLU A 45 16.39 13.34 -14.13
CA GLU A 45 16.82 14.72 -14.38
C GLU A 45 16.13 15.72 -13.44
N CYS A 46 14.80 15.85 -13.51
CA CYS A 46 14.06 16.88 -12.78
C CYS A 46 13.51 16.44 -11.42
N LYS A 47 13.74 15.19 -11.01
CA LYS A 47 13.26 14.59 -9.74
C LYS A 47 11.73 14.61 -9.54
N TYR A 48 10.97 14.88 -10.61
CA TYR A 48 9.52 14.78 -10.60
C TYR A 48 9.09 13.33 -10.30
N ARG A 49 8.02 13.17 -9.50
CA ARG A 49 7.56 11.86 -9.02
C ARG A 49 6.17 11.56 -9.54
N LYS A 50 6.00 10.42 -10.20
CA LYS A 50 4.71 9.91 -10.69
C LYS A 50 4.36 8.59 -10.02
N GLN A 51 3.08 8.40 -9.70
CA GLN A 51 2.55 7.15 -9.18
C GLN A 51 1.89 6.35 -10.30
N LEU A 52 2.22 5.07 -10.44
CA LEU A 52 1.62 4.17 -11.42
C LEU A 52 1.11 2.90 -10.73
N ALA A 53 -0.20 2.65 -10.82
CA ALA A 53 -0.81 1.45 -10.23
C ALA A 53 -0.77 0.27 -11.22
N ILE A 54 -0.28 -0.88 -10.79
CA ILE A 54 -0.32 -2.13 -11.56
C ILE A 54 -1.50 -3.02 -11.14
N LYS A 55 -1.76 -4.07 -11.91
CA LYS A 55 -2.75 -5.11 -11.56
C LYS A 55 -2.32 -5.84 -10.26
N ARG A 56 -3.26 -6.53 -9.63
CA ARG A 56 -2.98 -7.33 -8.43
C ARG A 56 -2.15 -8.55 -8.81
N CYS A 57 -1.04 -8.77 -8.11
CA CYS A 57 -0.24 -9.99 -8.19
C CYS A 57 0.01 -10.54 -6.78
N LYS A 58 0.31 -11.84 -6.66
CA LYS A 58 0.68 -12.49 -5.39
C LYS A 58 2.15 -12.28 -5.07
N HIS A 59 3.00 -12.48 -6.07
CA HIS A 59 4.44 -12.24 -6.00
C HIS A 59 4.77 -11.01 -6.84
N PHE A 60 5.57 -10.12 -6.27
CA PHE A 60 6.08 -8.93 -6.93
C PHE A 60 7.52 -8.74 -6.49
N GLU A 61 8.40 -8.66 -7.47
CA GLU A 61 9.82 -8.37 -7.29
C GLU A 61 10.19 -7.21 -8.21
N LEU A 62 11.08 -6.34 -7.74
CA LEU A 62 11.62 -5.23 -8.52
C LEU A 62 13.12 -5.43 -8.62
N GLY A 63 13.66 -5.48 -9.85
CA GLY A 63 15.08 -5.74 -10.09
C GLY A 63 15.48 -7.22 -10.10
N GLY A 64 14.52 -8.14 -10.26
CA GLY A 64 14.80 -9.57 -10.41
C GLY A 64 15.55 -9.91 -11.71
N GLU A 65 16.11 -11.12 -11.76
CA GLU A 65 16.85 -11.60 -12.92
C GLU A 65 15.94 -11.79 -14.14
N LYS A 66 16.44 -11.36 -15.30
CA LYS A 66 15.75 -11.65 -16.56
C LYS A 66 15.88 -13.13 -16.87
N LYS A 67 14.75 -13.77 -17.16
CA LYS A 67 14.72 -15.17 -17.61
C LYS A 67 15.56 -15.33 -18.89
N ARG A 68 16.47 -16.31 -18.90
CA ARG A 68 17.29 -16.67 -20.07
C ARG A 68 16.47 -17.58 -21.00
N LYS A 69 16.62 -17.41 -22.32
CA LYS A 69 15.92 -18.25 -23.32
C LYS A 69 16.67 -19.59 -23.48
N GLY A 70 15.93 -20.70 -23.53
CA GLY A 70 16.47 -22.02 -23.91
C GLY A 70 17.37 -22.72 -22.90
N GLN A 71 17.45 -22.25 -21.66
CA GLN A 71 18.21 -22.97 -20.63
C GLN A 71 17.42 -24.16 -20.08
N MET A 72 18.09 -25.31 -19.98
CA MET A 72 17.60 -26.42 -19.17
C MET A 72 17.58 -25.99 -17.70
N ILE A 73 16.46 -26.28 -17.04
CA ILE A 73 16.33 -26.13 -15.59
C ILE A 73 17.18 -27.26 -14.98
N MET A 74 18.08 -26.92 -14.04
CA MET A 74 18.84 -27.94 -13.31
C MET A 74 17.90 -28.69 -12.36
N PHE A 75 17.99 -30.02 -12.38
CA PHE A 75 17.28 -30.92 -11.47
C PHE A 75 18.11 -31.21 -10.22
#